data_AF-A0A1G4XFI3-F1
#
_entry.id   AF-A0A1G4XFI3-F1
#
_cell.length_a   1.000
_cell.length_b   1.000
_cell.length_c   1.000
_cell.angle_alpha   90.00
_cell.angle_beta   90.00
_cell.angle_gamma   90.00
#
_symmetry.space_group_name_H-M   'P 1'
#
loop_
_entity.id
_entity.type
_entity.pdbx_description
1 polymer ?
#
loop_
_entity_poly.entity_id
_entity_poly.type
_entity_poly.pdbx_seq_one_letter_code
_entity_poly.pdbx_strand_id
1 'polypeptide(L)'
;MKPNHKKRIISWGRLLPLTIALGLVACGGDGSGPTASNGSGGNSAATAEKGPATGRLLDAAVSGVAYLASSGATGNTDESGIYKYSHGDTIEFKLGSLILGKPKGAAIVTPMELAGDSDKRLQNLLILLQSLDADGNAVNGITIPAAAAAAVTASINLDSEPAAFTASAELQKAREAGGVAGVVKTAEQANAHFLSQGIPLLSTHIWVRHDDATASVIRISAGNGGEYLNGEATPDDSCDTNRVCGGKLMSKAGVEYGAARVSEFDTRGFKFVGKPTIDTNLHAGLSNPRPAWRVRSDGSELITSDIMTVQRERKQASLFGELFHIAGTLEVSSSKEPIKTEVKEIRYSKMENDPKGIIGAWVPDPAAIKIQTYFFFSNGKFMMVDPIGDPERAGHESCGEPGIEFASYTYDAGSKGLAIKGFTYDNNGCAGFSGAETTSFKLNADGNTATLETKGGPALTLHRISK
;
A
#
# COMPACT_ATOMS: atom_id res chain seq x y z
N MET A 1 66.14 -1.30 43.65
CA MET A 1 65.90 -2.56 44.39
C MET A 1 64.98 -3.46 43.58
N LYS A 2 65.51 -4.59 43.07
CA LYS A 2 64.76 -5.84 42.78
C LYS A 2 64.49 -6.56 44.13
N PRO A 3 63.62 -7.60 44.26
CA PRO A 3 63.13 -8.58 43.27
C PRO A 3 61.58 -8.68 43.23
N ASN A 4 60.84 -9.23 42.25
CA ASN A 4 60.93 -10.38 41.35
C ASN A 4 60.74 -11.76 42.02
N HIS A 5 59.57 -12.39 41.85
CA HIS A 5 59.53 -13.84 41.58
C HIS A 5 58.30 -14.28 40.77
N LYS A 6 58.61 -14.99 39.69
CA LYS A 6 57.75 -15.65 38.69
C LYS A 6 57.44 -17.11 39.06
N LYS A 7 56.52 -17.70 38.26
CA LYS A 7 56.32 -19.11 37.82
C LYS A 7 55.23 -19.87 38.61
N ARG A 8 54.33 -20.63 37.96
CA ARG A 8 54.56 -21.60 36.87
C ARG A 8 53.42 -21.70 35.84
N ILE A 9 53.85 -21.95 34.60
CA ILE A 9 53.11 -22.49 33.46
C ILE A 9 53.17 -24.02 33.56
N ILE A 10 52.09 -24.73 33.24
CA ILE A 10 52.14 -26.09 32.69
C ILE A 10 51.19 -26.14 31.49
N SER A 11 51.77 -26.44 30.34
CA SER A 11 51.13 -26.76 29.07
C SER A 11 51.51 -28.19 28.69
N TRP A 12 50.54 -29.02 28.37
CA TRP A 12 50.60 -30.24 27.54
C TRP A 12 49.13 -30.57 27.25
N GLY A 13 48.69 -30.97 26.07
CA GLY A 13 49.31 -31.47 24.85
C GLY A 13 48.19 -32.20 24.12
N ARG A 14 48.07 -31.93 22.82
CA ARG A 14 47.01 -32.38 21.89
C ARG A 14 46.73 -33.88 21.93
N LEU A 15 45.49 -34.29 21.59
CA LEU A 15 45.22 -35.36 20.61
C LEU A 15 43.73 -35.45 20.24
N LEU A 16 43.47 -35.38 18.93
CA LEU A 16 42.23 -35.74 18.22
C LEU A 16 42.15 -37.28 18.07
N PRO A 17 40.94 -37.87 18.01
CA PRO A 17 40.38 -38.41 16.74
C PRO A 17 38.85 -38.14 16.63
N LEU A 18 38.20 -37.80 15.51
CA LEU A 18 37.96 -38.44 14.20
C LEU A 18 37.17 -39.78 14.19
N THR A 19 35.85 -39.70 13.94
CA THR A 19 34.93 -40.66 13.25
C THR A 19 33.57 -39.93 13.06
N ILE A 20 32.98 -39.61 11.88
CA ILE A 20 32.49 -40.41 10.70
C ILE A 20 31.37 -41.39 11.14
N ALA A 21 30.15 -41.50 10.58
CA ALA A 21 29.38 -40.91 9.47
C ALA A 21 27.88 -41.32 9.57
N LEU A 22 27.01 -40.65 8.79
CA LEU A 22 25.77 -41.11 8.09
C LEU A 22 24.87 -39.86 7.90
N GLY A 23 24.48 -39.37 6.72
CA GLY A 23 24.36 -39.99 5.40
C GLY A 23 22.88 -40.14 5.05
N LEU A 24 22.26 -39.10 4.49
CA LEU A 24 21.02 -39.21 3.71
C LEU A 24 21.15 -38.34 2.46
N VAL A 25 21.45 -39.03 1.35
CA VAL A 25 21.23 -38.58 -0.01
C VAL A 25 19.80 -38.95 -0.36
N ALA A 26 19.03 -37.99 -0.89
CA ALA A 26 17.88 -38.29 -1.73
C ALA A 26 18.04 -37.46 -3.03
N CYS A 27 18.35 -38.19 -4.10
CA CYS A 27 18.31 -37.73 -5.48
C CYS A 27 17.35 -38.66 -6.23
N GLY A 28 16.47 -38.11 -7.06
CA GLY A 28 15.58 -38.82 -7.98
C GLY A 28 14.10 -38.41 -7.80
N GLY A 29 13.37 -37.92 -8.81
CA GLY A 29 13.68 -37.84 -10.23
C GLY A 29 12.69 -36.98 -11.03
N ASP A 30 13.05 -36.81 -12.29
CA ASP A 30 12.39 -36.09 -13.37
C ASP A 30 10.95 -36.56 -13.64
N GLY A 31 10.08 -35.62 -14.02
CA GLY A 31 8.68 -35.87 -14.35
C GLY A 31 7.99 -34.62 -14.89
N SER A 32 8.13 -34.41 -16.20
CA SER A 32 7.52 -33.33 -16.98
C SER A 32 5.98 -33.36 -16.94
N GLY A 33 5.37 -32.20 -16.67
CA GLY A 33 3.93 -31.96 -16.85
C GLY A 33 3.57 -30.53 -16.42
N PRO A 34 2.81 -29.75 -17.22
CA PRO A 34 2.61 -28.34 -16.96
C PRO A 34 1.64 -28.17 -15.78
N THR A 35 2.12 -27.62 -14.68
CA THR A 35 1.25 -27.25 -13.56
C THR A 35 0.97 -25.75 -13.63
N ALA A 36 -0.31 -25.44 -13.76
CA ALA A 36 -0.85 -24.10 -13.80
C ALA A 36 -0.42 -23.31 -12.55
N SER A 37 0.09 -22.10 -12.79
CA SER A 37 0.54 -21.15 -11.78
C SER A 37 -0.63 -20.65 -10.94
N ASN A 38 -0.86 -21.30 -9.80
CA ASN A 38 -1.64 -20.70 -8.73
C ASN A 38 -0.68 -19.82 -7.90
N GLY A 39 -0.73 -18.52 -8.16
CA GLY A 39 0.03 -17.50 -7.43
C GLY A 39 -0.39 -17.44 -5.97
N SER A 40 0.32 -18.21 -5.13
CA SER A 40 0.31 -18.08 -3.68
C SER A 40 1.27 -16.95 -3.32
N GLY A 41 0.73 -15.82 -2.86
CA GLY A 41 1.50 -14.68 -2.42
C GLY A 41 2.53 -15.09 -1.37
N GLY A 42 3.79 -14.75 -1.60
CA GLY A 42 4.86 -14.85 -0.62
C GLY A 42 4.57 -13.89 0.52
N ASN A 43 3.79 -14.35 1.50
CA ASN A 43 3.69 -13.71 2.81
C ASN A 43 5.03 -13.94 3.51
N SER A 44 5.99 -13.06 3.31
CA SER A 44 6.97 -12.78 4.36
C SER A 44 6.15 -12.37 5.58
N ALA A 45 6.03 -13.27 6.55
CA ALA A 45 5.27 -13.01 7.76
C ALA A 45 5.91 -11.83 8.49
N ALA A 46 5.41 -10.62 8.22
CA ALA A 46 5.75 -9.45 8.98
C ALA A 46 5.49 -9.78 10.44
N THR A 47 6.54 -9.76 11.26
CA THR A 47 6.40 -9.92 12.71
C THR A 47 5.44 -8.84 13.19
N ALA A 48 4.28 -9.25 13.73
CA ALA A 48 3.28 -8.31 14.23
C ALA A 48 3.96 -7.28 15.13
N GLU A 49 3.80 -5.99 14.79
CA GLU A 49 4.35 -4.89 15.59
C GLU A 49 3.80 -4.97 17.02
N LYS A 50 4.62 -4.55 17.99
CA LYS A 50 4.30 -4.66 19.42
C LYS A 50 4.64 -3.37 20.14
N GLY A 51 3.88 -3.10 21.20
CA GLY A 51 4.14 -1.98 22.10
C GLY A 51 3.32 -0.74 21.78
N PRO A 52 3.59 0.36 22.50
CA PRO A 52 2.84 1.62 22.35
C PRO A 52 3.07 2.29 20.99
N ALA A 53 2.02 2.87 20.44
CA ALA A 53 1.99 3.62 19.20
C ALA A 53 0.98 4.77 19.28
N THR A 54 0.97 5.60 18.23
CA THR A 54 0.00 6.69 18.05
C THR A 54 -0.67 6.56 16.70
N GLY A 55 -1.97 6.80 16.66
CA GLY A 55 -2.76 6.84 15.44
C GLY A 55 -3.43 8.18 15.27
N ARG A 56 -4.06 8.42 14.10
CA ARG A 56 -4.84 9.63 13.81
C ARG A 56 -6.24 9.28 13.37
N LEU A 57 -7.25 9.96 13.93
CA LEU A 57 -8.63 9.90 13.46
C LEU A 57 -8.84 10.96 12.36
N LEU A 58 -9.15 10.51 11.14
CA LEU A 58 -9.14 11.35 9.93
C LEU A 58 -10.48 11.34 9.15
N ASP A 59 -11.10 12.52 9.10
CA ASP A 59 -12.02 13.08 8.11
C ASP A 59 -11.58 14.55 7.90
N ALA A 60 -10.31 14.74 7.51
CA ALA A 60 -9.39 15.75 8.08
C ALA A 60 -9.07 15.48 9.56
N ALA A 61 -8.12 16.18 10.17
CA ALA A 61 -7.77 15.93 11.57
C ALA A 61 -8.98 16.18 12.48
N VAL A 62 -9.47 15.15 13.18
CA VAL A 62 -10.66 15.25 14.05
C VAL A 62 -10.25 15.37 15.51
N SER A 63 -10.45 16.53 16.13
CA SER A 63 -10.14 16.79 17.53
C SER A 63 -11.39 16.72 18.42
N GLY A 64 -11.18 16.38 19.70
CA GLY A 64 -12.24 16.36 20.72
C GLY A 64 -12.99 15.04 20.88
N VAL A 65 -12.70 14.01 20.08
CA VAL A 65 -13.33 12.68 20.20
C VAL A 65 -12.65 11.89 21.31
N ALA A 66 -13.42 11.39 22.28
CA ALA A 66 -12.87 10.57 23.35
C ALA A 66 -12.53 9.16 22.85
N TYR A 67 -11.42 8.59 23.31
CA TYR A 67 -11.01 7.23 22.97
C TYR A 67 -10.65 6.40 24.21
N LEU A 68 -10.87 5.09 24.13
CA LEU A 68 -10.44 4.11 25.12
C LEU A 68 -9.90 2.87 24.41
N ALA A 69 -8.61 2.63 24.54
CA ALA A 69 -7.94 1.43 24.05
C ALA A 69 -8.14 0.26 25.03
N SER A 70 -8.19 -0.97 24.52
CA SER A 70 -8.28 -2.19 25.34
C SER A 70 -7.12 -2.36 26.33
N SER A 71 -5.96 -1.78 26.04
CA SER A 71 -4.80 -1.70 26.95
C SER A 71 -4.97 -0.68 28.10
N GLY A 72 -6.03 0.13 28.08
CA GLY A 72 -6.33 1.17 29.08
C GLY A 72 -5.87 2.58 28.70
N ALA A 73 -5.18 2.76 27.57
CA ALA A 73 -4.86 4.11 27.08
C ALA A 73 -6.16 4.88 26.75
N THR A 74 -6.30 6.10 27.27
CA THR A 74 -7.50 6.91 27.09
C THR A 74 -7.17 8.39 27.00
N GLY A 75 -8.09 9.18 26.44
CA GLY A 75 -7.96 10.62 26.26
C GLY A 75 -8.98 11.13 25.25
N ASN A 76 -8.75 12.34 24.75
CA ASN A 76 -9.44 12.89 23.58
C ASN A 76 -8.43 13.02 22.44
N THR A 77 -8.89 12.90 21.20
CA THR A 77 -8.07 13.21 20.03
C THR A 77 -7.66 14.67 20.06
N ASP A 78 -6.39 14.95 19.77
CA ASP A 78 -5.86 16.32 19.74
C ASP A 78 -6.16 17.05 18.42
N GLU A 79 -5.65 18.27 18.26
CA GLU A 79 -5.82 19.10 17.06
C GLU A 79 -5.31 18.43 15.76
N SER A 80 -4.38 17.48 15.87
CA SER A 80 -3.86 16.68 14.74
C SER A 80 -4.61 15.35 14.56
N GLY A 81 -5.66 15.12 15.36
CA GLY A 81 -6.46 13.90 15.41
C GLY A 81 -5.79 12.76 16.17
N ILE A 82 -4.70 13.01 16.91
CA ILE A 82 -3.86 11.96 17.47
C ILE A 82 -4.54 11.25 18.64
N TYR A 83 -4.49 9.92 18.64
CA TYR A 83 -4.86 9.07 19.76
C TYR A 83 -3.74 8.06 20.08
N LYS A 84 -3.73 7.55 21.31
CA LYS A 84 -2.71 6.59 21.78
C LYS A 84 -3.29 5.18 21.83
N TYR A 85 -2.49 4.20 21.41
CA TYR A 85 -2.84 2.78 21.50
C TYR A 85 -1.59 1.91 21.64
N SER A 86 -1.77 0.62 21.84
CA SER A 86 -0.73 -0.39 21.65
C SER A 86 -1.15 -1.33 20.52
N HIS A 87 -0.20 -1.81 19.71
CA HIS A 87 -0.52 -2.73 18.61
C HIS A 87 -1.34 -3.94 19.10
N GLY A 88 -2.40 -4.26 18.37
CA GLY A 88 -3.38 -5.28 18.75
C GLY A 88 -4.60 -4.75 19.49
N ASP A 89 -4.57 -3.51 19.98
CA ASP A 89 -5.70 -2.90 20.67
C ASP A 89 -6.95 -2.79 19.80
N THR A 90 -8.10 -2.89 20.46
CA THR A 90 -9.38 -2.36 19.96
C THR A 90 -9.61 -1.00 20.62
N ILE A 91 -9.99 0.00 19.83
CA ILE A 91 -10.15 1.39 20.27
C ILE A 91 -11.62 1.76 20.24
N GLU A 92 -12.23 2.03 21.39
CA GLU A 92 -13.57 2.60 21.46
C GLU A 92 -13.50 4.11 21.29
N PHE A 93 -14.02 4.63 20.18
CA PHE A 93 -14.20 6.07 19.96
C PHE A 93 -15.62 6.49 20.34
N LYS A 94 -15.76 7.61 21.07
CA LYS A 94 -17.04 8.12 21.54
C LYS A 94 -17.13 9.65 21.56
N LEU A 95 -18.35 10.15 21.39
CA LEU A 95 -18.71 11.55 21.66
C LEU A 95 -19.81 11.54 22.72
N GLY A 96 -19.54 12.18 23.86
CA GLY A 96 -20.43 12.10 25.03
C GLY A 96 -20.69 10.64 25.40
N SER A 97 -21.96 10.21 25.33
CA SER A 97 -22.34 8.81 25.57
C SER A 97 -22.56 7.98 24.30
N LEU A 98 -22.39 8.55 23.10
CA LEU A 98 -22.53 7.85 21.82
C LEU A 98 -21.22 7.16 21.43
N ILE A 99 -21.28 5.85 21.19
CA ILE A 99 -20.16 5.10 20.61
C ILE A 99 -20.16 5.30 19.10
N LEU A 100 -19.06 5.86 18.58
CA LEU A 100 -18.85 6.07 17.15
C LEU A 100 -18.40 4.79 16.45
N GLY A 101 -17.56 3.99 17.09
CA GLY A 101 -17.07 2.72 16.57
C GLY A 101 -16.02 2.09 17.47
N LYS A 102 -15.68 0.82 17.19
CA LYS A 102 -14.65 0.06 17.91
C LYS A 102 -13.63 -0.61 16.97
N PRO A 103 -12.93 0.14 16.10
CA PRO A 103 -11.97 -0.43 15.17
C PRO A 103 -10.74 -1.01 15.89
N LYS A 104 -9.90 -1.72 15.14
CA LYS A 104 -8.52 -2.02 15.57
C LYS A 104 -7.69 -0.74 15.57
N GLY A 105 -6.77 -0.64 16.53
CA GLY A 105 -5.81 0.47 16.60
C GLY A 105 -4.87 0.43 15.41
N ALA A 106 -4.76 1.56 14.70
CA ALA A 106 -3.99 1.72 13.47
C ALA A 106 -3.41 3.14 13.35
N ALA A 107 -2.38 3.32 12.52
CA ALA A 107 -1.77 4.64 12.32
C ALA A 107 -2.78 5.67 11.79
N ILE A 108 -3.75 5.22 10.99
CA ILE A 108 -4.90 6.01 10.51
C ILE A 108 -6.19 5.21 10.77
N VAL A 109 -7.17 5.89 11.36
CA VAL A 109 -8.56 5.44 11.44
C VAL A 109 -9.42 6.50 10.79
N THR A 110 -10.32 6.11 9.90
CA THR A 110 -11.29 7.02 9.28
C THR A 110 -12.72 6.63 9.67
N PRO A 111 -13.73 7.44 9.33
CA PRO A 111 -15.12 7.02 9.44
C PRO A 111 -15.45 5.68 8.77
N MET A 112 -14.67 5.24 7.76
CA MET A 112 -14.83 3.90 7.16
C MET A 112 -14.61 2.79 8.19
N GLU A 113 -13.52 2.85 8.95
CA GLU A 113 -13.22 1.87 10.00
C GLU A 113 -14.21 1.95 11.18
N LEU A 114 -14.73 3.14 11.49
CA LEU A 114 -15.73 3.32 12.56
C LEU A 114 -17.11 2.76 12.18
N ALA A 115 -17.46 2.82 10.89
CA ALA A 115 -18.76 2.39 10.39
C ALA A 115 -18.90 0.86 10.26
N GLY A 116 -17.79 0.13 10.18
CA GLY A 116 -17.81 -1.28 9.78
C GLY A 116 -18.42 -1.43 8.39
N ASP A 117 -19.32 -2.40 8.20
CA ASP A 117 -19.93 -2.67 6.89
C ASP A 117 -21.20 -1.84 6.59
N SER A 118 -21.54 -0.84 7.42
CA SER A 118 -22.77 -0.06 7.29
C SER A 118 -22.56 1.26 6.54
N ASP A 119 -23.02 1.34 5.29
CA ASP A 119 -22.99 2.58 4.50
C ASP A 119 -23.78 3.73 5.15
N LYS A 120 -24.92 3.43 5.78
CA LYS A 120 -25.72 4.45 6.49
C LYS A 120 -24.95 5.03 7.67
N ARG A 121 -24.28 4.15 8.43
CA ARG A 121 -23.44 4.56 9.54
C ARG A 121 -22.26 5.41 9.10
N LEU A 122 -21.61 5.03 7.99
CA LEU A 122 -20.54 5.82 7.39
C LEU A 122 -21.03 7.23 7.05
N GLN A 123 -22.15 7.35 6.33
CA GLN A 123 -22.74 8.64 5.97
C GLN A 123 -23.08 9.49 7.20
N ASN A 124 -23.71 8.90 8.21
CA ASN A 124 -24.11 9.61 9.42
C ASN A 124 -22.93 10.00 10.31
N LEU A 125 -21.83 9.22 10.32
CA LEU A 125 -20.60 9.61 10.99
C LEU A 125 -19.97 10.85 10.34
N LEU A 126 -19.91 10.90 9.00
CA LEU A 126 -19.41 12.08 8.27
C LEU A 126 -20.27 13.32 8.56
N ILE A 127 -21.60 13.18 8.47
CA ILE A 127 -22.54 14.26 8.79
C ILE A 127 -22.35 14.73 10.25
N LEU A 128 -22.26 13.80 11.20
CA LEU A 128 -22.09 14.12 12.62
C LEU A 128 -20.81 14.92 12.87
N LEU A 129 -19.66 14.41 12.44
CA LEU A 129 -18.36 15.02 12.73
C LEU A 129 -18.25 16.41 12.12
N GLN A 130 -18.58 16.55 10.84
CA GLN A 130 -18.47 17.82 10.12
C GLN A 130 -19.54 18.85 10.51
N SER A 131 -20.69 18.40 11.05
CA SER A 131 -21.73 19.32 11.54
C SER A 131 -21.48 19.84 12.95
N LEU A 132 -20.62 19.16 13.72
CA LEU A 132 -20.19 19.58 15.05
C LEU A 132 -18.88 20.39 15.03
N ASP A 133 -18.31 20.61 13.85
CA ASP A 133 -17.10 21.38 13.66
C ASP A 133 -17.30 22.85 14.05
N ALA A 134 -16.42 23.36 14.92
CA ALA A 134 -16.59 24.63 15.63
C ALA A 134 -16.76 25.84 14.69
N ASP A 135 -16.00 25.88 13.59
CA ASP A 135 -16.08 26.95 12.59
C ASP A 135 -16.85 26.53 11.32
N GLY A 136 -17.30 25.27 11.26
CA GLY A 136 -18.00 24.68 10.14
C GLY A 136 -17.16 24.53 8.87
N ASN A 137 -15.83 24.57 8.96
CA ASN A 137 -14.90 24.47 7.84
C ASN A 137 -13.95 23.27 7.98
N ALA A 138 -14.47 22.07 7.71
CA ALA A 138 -13.71 20.81 7.83
C ALA A 138 -12.37 20.75 7.05
N VAL A 139 -12.15 21.63 6.06
CA VAL A 139 -10.89 21.71 5.28
C VAL A 139 -9.69 22.06 6.18
N ASN A 140 -9.87 22.86 7.22
CA ASN A 140 -8.79 23.25 8.14
C ASN A 140 -8.66 22.33 9.36
N GLY A 141 -9.35 21.19 9.36
CA GLY A 141 -9.52 20.29 10.51
C GLY A 141 -10.97 20.28 10.98
N ILE A 142 -11.32 19.31 11.82
CA ILE A 142 -12.64 19.23 12.46
C ILE A 142 -12.41 19.37 13.96
N THR A 143 -12.89 20.46 14.55
CA THR A 143 -12.78 20.70 15.99
C THR A 143 -14.12 20.59 16.65
N ILE A 144 -14.31 19.57 17.50
CA ILE A 144 -15.57 19.35 18.20
C ILE A 144 -15.51 20.06 19.58
N PRO A 145 -16.33 21.11 19.81
CA PRO A 145 -16.36 21.78 21.12
C PRO A 145 -16.75 20.82 22.24
N ALA A 146 -16.13 20.96 23.41
CA ALA A 146 -16.41 20.08 24.55
C ALA A 146 -17.89 20.06 24.96
N ALA A 147 -18.57 21.22 24.86
CA ALA A 147 -20.00 21.32 25.16
C ALA A 147 -20.88 20.62 24.11
N ALA A 148 -20.50 20.66 22.82
CA ALA A 148 -21.16 19.87 21.78
C ALA A 148 -20.96 18.37 22.02
N ALA A 149 -19.72 17.94 22.28
CA ALA A 149 -19.40 16.54 22.57
C ALA A 149 -20.20 16.03 23.79
N ALA A 150 -20.30 16.81 24.87
CA ALA A 150 -21.05 16.44 26.06
C ALA A 150 -22.57 16.32 25.84
N ALA A 151 -23.12 17.10 24.89
CA ALA A 151 -24.53 17.06 24.53
C ALA A 151 -24.90 15.91 23.58
N VAL A 152 -23.92 15.23 22.98
CA VAL A 152 -24.14 14.02 22.18
C VAL A 152 -24.47 12.85 23.12
N THR A 153 -25.65 12.26 22.93
CA THR A 153 -26.12 11.12 23.72
C THR A 153 -26.37 9.89 22.86
N ALA A 154 -26.59 8.74 23.52
CA ALA A 154 -26.88 7.47 22.86
C ALA A 154 -28.25 7.43 22.14
N SER A 155 -29.08 8.49 22.25
CA SER A 155 -30.32 8.60 21.47
C SER A 155 -30.08 8.94 19.99
N ILE A 156 -28.88 9.44 19.64
CA ILE A 156 -28.50 9.67 18.24
C ILE A 156 -28.33 8.31 17.56
N ASN A 157 -29.17 8.04 16.55
CA ASN A 157 -29.13 6.79 15.79
C ASN A 157 -28.31 6.92 14.51
N LEU A 158 -27.05 6.50 14.56
CA LEU A 158 -26.15 6.48 13.40
C LEU A 158 -26.58 5.51 12.30
N ASP A 159 -27.49 4.58 12.56
CA ASP A 159 -27.95 3.59 11.57
C ASP A 159 -29.26 4.00 10.88
N SER A 160 -29.76 5.21 11.18
CA SER A 160 -30.94 5.79 10.53
C SER A 160 -30.67 6.23 9.09
N GLU A 161 -31.74 6.51 8.33
CA GLU A 161 -31.59 7.07 6.98
C GLU A 161 -30.89 8.45 7.03
N PRO A 162 -29.90 8.73 6.15
CA PRO A 162 -29.13 9.98 6.22
C PRO A 162 -29.96 11.26 6.18
N ALA A 163 -31.06 11.26 5.42
CA ALA A 163 -31.99 12.38 5.39
C ALA A 163 -32.69 12.61 6.74
N ALA A 164 -33.07 11.52 7.44
CA ALA A 164 -33.66 11.59 8.77
C ALA A 164 -32.62 12.00 9.82
N PHE A 165 -31.39 11.50 9.70
CA PHE A 165 -30.28 11.86 10.58
C PHE A 165 -29.94 13.35 10.51
N THR A 166 -29.86 13.91 9.30
CA THR A 166 -29.62 15.34 9.06
C THR A 166 -30.70 16.22 9.71
N ALA A 167 -31.94 15.73 9.81
CA ALA A 167 -33.07 16.40 10.45
C ALA A 167 -33.20 16.13 11.96
N SER A 168 -32.28 15.39 12.58
CA SER A 168 -32.34 15.03 14.01
C SER A 168 -32.32 16.28 14.92
N ALA A 169 -33.28 16.34 15.84
CA ALA A 169 -33.32 17.38 16.87
C ALA A 169 -32.17 17.23 17.88
N GLU A 170 -31.70 16.00 18.12
CA GLU A 170 -30.59 15.68 19.00
C GLU A 170 -29.27 16.22 18.45
N LEU A 171 -29.05 16.09 17.14
CA LEU A 171 -27.89 16.68 16.46
C LEU A 171 -27.92 18.21 16.56
N GLN A 172 -29.08 18.84 16.36
CA GLN A 172 -29.21 20.30 16.49
C GLN A 172 -28.94 20.78 17.92
N LYS A 173 -29.48 20.08 18.94
CA LYS A 173 -29.20 20.39 20.35
C LYS A 173 -27.70 20.30 20.67
N ALA A 174 -27.00 19.30 20.12
CA ALA A 174 -25.56 19.19 20.32
C ALA A 174 -24.79 20.37 19.70
N ARG A 175 -25.20 20.82 18.50
CA ARG A 175 -24.62 22.01 17.85
C ARG A 175 -24.86 23.28 18.66
N GLU A 176 -26.10 23.50 19.11
CA GLU A 176 -26.47 24.64 19.96
C GLU A 176 -25.68 24.67 21.27
N ALA A 177 -25.52 23.51 21.93
CA ALA A 177 -24.74 23.40 23.16
C ALA A 177 -23.25 23.75 22.95
N GLY A 178 -22.69 23.41 21.78
CA GLY A 178 -21.32 23.76 21.41
C GLY A 178 -21.14 25.17 20.86
N GLY A 179 -22.21 25.94 20.65
CA GLY A 179 -22.16 27.23 19.97
C GLY A 179 -21.78 27.12 18.49
N VAL A 180 -22.01 25.96 17.86
CA VAL A 180 -21.68 25.70 16.45
C VAL A 180 -22.70 26.41 15.55
N ALA A 181 -22.23 27.42 14.81
CA ALA A 181 -23.09 28.24 13.95
C ALA A 181 -23.49 27.54 12.64
N GLY A 182 -24.50 28.08 11.96
CA GLY A 182 -24.94 27.62 10.64
C GLY A 182 -25.85 26.39 10.69
N VAL A 183 -26.03 25.73 9.54
CA VAL A 183 -26.89 24.55 9.39
C VAL A 183 -26.09 23.24 9.48
N VAL A 184 -26.78 22.14 9.78
CA VAL A 184 -26.22 20.78 9.68
C VAL A 184 -25.73 20.55 8.25
N LYS A 185 -24.59 19.88 8.11
CA LYS A 185 -24.02 19.52 6.81
C LYS A 185 -24.93 18.49 6.12
N THR A 186 -25.17 18.69 4.83
CA THR A 186 -25.88 17.69 4.03
C THR A 186 -24.98 16.49 3.74
N ALA A 187 -25.56 15.37 3.33
CA ALA A 187 -24.79 14.19 2.90
C ALA A 187 -23.84 14.54 1.74
N GLU A 188 -24.27 15.38 0.80
CA GLU A 188 -23.44 15.80 -0.33
C GLU A 188 -22.23 16.62 0.12
N GLN A 189 -22.42 17.54 1.07
CA GLN A 189 -21.32 18.33 1.62
C GLN A 189 -20.33 17.44 2.38
N ALA A 190 -20.86 16.54 3.22
CA ALA A 190 -20.06 15.62 4.02
C ALA A 190 -19.23 14.67 3.13
N ASN A 191 -19.86 14.14 2.08
CA ASN A 191 -19.22 13.28 1.09
C ASN A 191 -18.17 14.01 0.26
N ALA A 192 -18.46 15.25 -0.17
CA ALA A 192 -17.51 16.04 -0.95
C ALA A 192 -16.23 16.34 -0.14
N HIS A 193 -16.37 16.68 1.14
CA HIS A 193 -15.22 16.85 2.03
C HIS A 193 -14.44 15.55 2.18
N PHE A 194 -15.10 14.44 2.53
CA PHE A 194 -14.39 13.18 2.76
C PHE A 194 -13.71 12.65 1.49
N LEU A 195 -14.33 12.82 0.31
CA LEU A 195 -13.69 12.53 -0.98
C LEU A 195 -12.41 13.33 -1.19
N SER A 196 -12.38 14.60 -0.76
CA SER A 196 -11.16 15.42 -0.87
C SER A 196 -10.00 14.90 -0.02
N GLN A 197 -10.29 14.11 1.02
CA GLN A 197 -9.26 13.48 1.86
C GLN A 197 -8.65 12.23 1.22
N GLY A 198 -9.29 11.63 0.21
CA GLY A 198 -8.86 10.38 -0.39
C GLY A 198 -7.43 10.41 -0.93
N ILE A 199 -7.10 11.32 -1.84
CA ILE A 199 -5.74 11.43 -2.39
C ILE A 199 -4.69 11.72 -1.30
N PRO A 200 -4.89 12.68 -0.38
CA PRO A 200 -4.00 12.87 0.77
C PRO A 200 -3.72 11.58 1.56
N LEU A 201 -4.75 10.80 1.90
CA LEU A 201 -4.61 9.54 2.65
C LEU A 201 -3.77 8.51 1.89
N LEU A 202 -4.00 8.37 0.59
CA LEU A 202 -3.28 7.43 -0.28
C LEU A 202 -1.85 7.90 -0.58
N SER A 203 -1.55 9.19 -0.44
CA SER A 203 -0.23 9.78 -0.71
C SER A 203 0.75 9.77 0.48
N THR A 204 0.34 9.18 1.62
CA THR A 204 1.13 9.22 2.87
C THR A 204 2.49 8.53 2.76
N HIS A 205 2.59 7.50 1.91
CA HIS A 205 3.80 6.74 1.66
C HIS A 205 3.91 6.38 0.16
N ILE A 206 5.08 5.88 -0.20
CA ILE A 206 5.25 5.09 -1.42
C ILE A 206 4.86 3.67 -1.06
N TRP A 207 3.94 3.08 -1.81
CA TRP A 207 3.41 1.76 -1.54
C TRP A 207 4.04 0.75 -2.48
N VAL A 208 4.52 -0.35 -1.95
CA VAL A 208 5.22 -1.39 -2.70
C VAL A 208 4.70 -2.76 -2.34
N ARG A 209 4.68 -3.63 -3.34
CA ARG A 209 4.44 -5.06 -3.19
C ARG A 209 5.41 -5.78 -4.11
N HIS A 210 6.33 -6.55 -3.55
CA HIS A 210 7.35 -7.22 -4.34
C HIS A 210 7.72 -8.58 -3.74
N ASP A 211 8.27 -9.43 -4.59
CA ASP A 211 8.98 -10.65 -4.25
C ASP A 211 10.24 -10.76 -5.14
N ASP A 212 10.79 -11.96 -5.30
CA ASP A 212 12.00 -12.14 -6.09
C ASP A 212 11.77 -12.10 -7.60
N ALA A 213 10.52 -12.24 -8.03
CA ALA A 213 10.11 -12.33 -9.43
C ALA A 213 9.26 -11.15 -9.89
N THR A 214 8.54 -10.46 -8.99
CA THR A 214 7.60 -9.40 -9.34
C THR A 214 7.70 -8.20 -8.41
N ALA A 215 7.32 -7.03 -8.90
CA ALA A 215 7.19 -5.81 -8.10
C ALA A 215 6.08 -4.91 -8.64
N SER A 216 5.33 -4.28 -7.74
CA SER A 216 4.40 -3.21 -8.03
C SER A 216 4.67 -2.05 -7.09
N VAL A 217 4.73 -0.84 -7.64
CA VAL A 217 4.97 0.39 -6.87
C VAL A 217 3.91 1.42 -7.19
N ILE A 218 3.46 2.15 -6.17
CA ILE A 218 2.47 3.22 -6.28
C ILE A 218 3.00 4.44 -5.52
N ARG A 219 3.20 5.55 -6.23
CA ARG A 219 3.55 6.84 -5.65
C ARG A 219 2.50 7.86 -6.07
N ILE A 220 1.86 8.51 -5.11
CA ILE A 220 0.81 9.52 -5.35
C ILE A 220 1.24 10.83 -4.68
N SER A 221 0.93 11.96 -5.32
CA SER A 221 1.07 13.30 -4.76
C SER A 221 -0.31 13.92 -4.50
N ALA A 222 -0.48 14.55 -3.34
CA ALA A 222 -1.65 15.38 -3.06
C ALA A 222 -1.58 16.79 -3.68
N GLY A 223 -0.43 17.19 -4.26
CA GLY A 223 -0.29 18.46 -4.97
C GLY A 223 -0.88 18.43 -6.39
N ASN A 224 -1.03 19.62 -7.00
CA ASN A 224 -1.23 19.83 -8.44
C ASN A 224 -2.32 18.98 -9.12
N GLY A 225 -3.47 18.77 -8.47
CA GLY A 225 -4.58 18.01 -9.07
C GLY A 225 -4.46 16.49 -8.96
N GLY A 226 -3.54 16.00 -8.12
CA GLY A 226 -3.31 14.59 -7.88
C GLY A 226 -2.46 13.99 -8.99
N GLU A 227 -1.15 13.90 -8.84
CA GLU A 227 -0.28 13.19 -9.77
C GLU A 227 0.04 11.80 -9.21
N TYR A 228 0.14 10.80 -10.09
CA TYR A 228 0.56 9.46 -9.68
C TYR A 228 1.59 8.88 -10.65
N LEU A 229 2.43 8.01 -10.10
CA LEU A 229 3.35 7.13 -10.79
C LEU A 229 3.09 5.71 -10.30
N ASN A 230 2.79 4.79 -11.23
CA ASN A 230 2.72 3.36 -10.96
C ASN A 230 3.72 2.63 -11.84
N GLY A 231 4.42 1.65 -11.27
CA GLY A 231 5.28 0.74 -12.02
C GLY A 231 4.89 -0.69 -11.72
N GLU A 232 4.84 -1.52 -12.75
CA GLU A 232 4.51 -2.94 -12.67
C GLU A 232 5.62 -3.76 -13.33
N ALA A 233 6.26 -4.63 -12.56
CA ALA A 233 7.19 -5.66 -12.99
C ALA A 233 6.51 -7.02 -12.81
N THR A 234 5.69 -7.41 -13.78
CA THR A 234 4.94 -8.67 -13.76
C THR A 234 5.01 -9.36 -15.11
N PRO A 235 4.83 -10.70 -15.16
CA PRO A 235 4.71 -11.39 -16.44
C PRO A 235 3.54 -10.86 -17.27
N ASP A 236 3.67 -11.03 -18.58
CA ASP A 236 2.56 -10.85 -19.52
C ASP A 236 1.35 -11.71 -19.11
N ASP A 237 0.17 -11.10 -19.09
CA ASP A 237 -1.10 -11.80 -18.87
C ASP A 237 -2.03 -11.54 -20.06
N SER A 238 -2.47 -12.63 -20.69
CA SER A 238 -3.44 -12.61 -21.80
C SER A 238 -4.85 -12.95 -21.32
N CYS A 239 -5.02 -13.13 -20.02
CA CYS A 239 -6.30 -13.39 -19.39
C CYS A 239 -6.91 -12.08 -18.89
N ASP A 240 -8.21 -11.92 -19.17
CA ASP A 240 -8.95 -10.87 -18.52
C ASP A 240 -9.12 -11.14 -17.02
N THR A 241 -9.74 -10.20 -16.33
CA THR A 241 -9.93 -10.27 -14.88
C THR A 241 -10.86 -11.40 -14.41
N ASN A 242 -11.63 -12.03 -15.31
CA ASN A 242 -12.42 -13.24 -15.03
C ASN A 242 -11.65 -14.53 -15.33
N ARG A 243 -10.34 -14.41 -15.63
CA ARG A 243 -9.47 -15.48 -16.13
C ARG A 243 -9.95 -16.07 -17.46
N VAL A 244 -10.68 -15.29 -18.26
CA VAL A 244 -10.98 -15.65 -19.65
C VAL A 244 -9.76 -15.25 -20.48
N CYS A 245 -9.01 -16.25 -20.91
CA CYS A 245 -7.78 -16.05 -21.66
C CYS A 245 -8.02 -16.04 -23.17
N GLY A 246 -7.48 -15.03 -23.85
CA GLY A 246 -7.56 -14.88 -25.29
C GLY A 246 -6.17 -14.84 -25.94
N GLY A 247 -6.13 -14.70 -27.27
CA GLY A 247 -4.87 -14.53 -28.01
C GLY A 247 -4.28 -13.12 -27.93
N LYS A 248 -4.97 -12.18 -27.26
CA LYS A 248 -4.54 -10.78 -27.11
C LYS A 248 -3.95 -10.58 -25.71
N LEU A 249 -2.79 -9.94 -25.65
CA LEU A 249 -2.15 -9.51 -24.42
C LEU A 249 -3.02 -8.46 -23.70
N MET A 250 -3.35 -8.70 -22.43
CA MET A 250 -4.21 -7.82 -21.62
C MET A 250 -3.39 -6.90 -20.72
N SER A 251 -2.32 -7.43 -20.12
CA SER A 251 -1.39 -6.66 -19.28
C SER A 251 0.03 -7.15 -19.47
N LYS A 252 0.99 -6.26 -19.21
CA LYS A 252 2.42 -6.54 -19.22
C LYS A 252 3.14 -5.66 -18.22
N ALA A 253 4.43 -5.89 -18.00
CA ALA A 253 5.26 -4.96 -17.24
C ALA A 253 5.30 -3.57 -17.90
N GLY A 254 5.38 -2.50 -17.12
CA GLY A 254 5.42 -1.12 -17.61
C GLY A 254 5.13 -0.08 -16.55
N VAL A 255 4.92 1.16 -17.02
CA VAL A 255 4.73 2.35 -16.19
C VAL A 255 3.43 3.05 -16.56
N GLU A 256 2.78 3.61 -15.55
CA GLU A 256 1.72 4.60 -15.70
C GLU A 256 2.11 5.90 -15.03
N TYR A 257 1.83 7.01 -15.71
CA TYR A 257 1.94 8.34 -15.13
C TYR A 257 0.80 9.23 -15.60
N GLY A 258 0.18 9.96 -14.68
CA GLY A 258 -0.80 10.98 -15.02
C GLY A 258 -1.51 11.54 -13.80
N ALA A 259 -2.74 12.00 -14.02
CA ALA A 259 -3.57 12.56 -12.97
C ALA A 259 -4.39 11.47 -12.28
N ALA A 260 -4.57 11.59 -10.97
CA ALA A 260 -5.33 10.70 -10.12
C ALA A 260 -6.36 11.50 -9.32
N ARG A 261 -7.55 10.93 -9.17
CA ARG A 261 -8.56 11.39 -8.21
C ARG A 261 -9.33 10.20 -7.66
N VAL A 262 -10.13 10.46 -6.64
CA VAL A 262 -11.17 9.53 -6.19
C VAL A 262 -12.54 10.07 -6.61
N SER A 263 -13.50 9.22 -6.99
CA SER A 263 -14.86 9.66 -7.39
C SER A 263 -15.94 9.36 -6.38
N GLU A 264 -15.80 8.23 -5.69
CA GLU A 264 -16.82 7.64 -4.83
C GLU A 264 -16.09 6.93 -3.69
N PHE A 265 -16.82 6.57 -2.64
CA PHE A 265 -16.32 5.70 -1.60
C PHE A 265 -17.46 4.82 -1.05
N ASP A 266 -17.07 3.71 -0.46
CA ASP A 266 -17.91 2.89 0.39
C ASP A 266 -17.08 2.44 1.61
N THR A 267 -17.61 1.55 2.43
CA THR A 267 -16.92 1.02 3.62
C THR A 267 -15.62 0.27 3.31
N ARG A 268 -15.38 -0.15 2.06
CA ARG A 268 -14.16 -0.85 1.64
C ARG A 268 -13.06 0.11 1.16
N GLY A 269 -13.38 1.39 0.92
CA GLY A 269 -12.42 2.40 0.52
C GLY A 269 -12.93 3.35 -0.56
N PHE A 270 -11.99 4.07 -1.18
CA PHE A 270 -12.24 5.00 -2.27
C PHE A 270 -12.18 4.31 -3.63
N LYS A 271 -13.02 4.74 -4.57
CA LYS A 271 -12.92 4.39 -5.99
C LYS A 271 -11.89 5.30 -6.65
N PHE A 272 -10.71 4.74 -6.94
CA PHE A 272 -9.63 5.43 -7.63
C PHE A 272 -9.94 5.60 -9.11
N VAL A 273 -9.56 6.75 -9.67
CA VAL A 273 -9.67 7.05 -11.09
C VAL A 273 -8.35 7.64 -11.56
N GLY A 274 -7.55 6.79 -12.22
CA GLY A 274 -6.35 7.20 -12.94
C GLY A 274 -6.70 7.73 -14.33
N LYS A 275 -6.05 8.80 -14.75
CA LYS A 275 -6.06 9.34 -16.11
C LYS A 275 -4.62 9.42 -16.59
N PRO A 276 -4.03 8.30 -17.02
CA PRO A 276 -2.65 8.30 -17.48
C PRO A 276 -2.48 9.22 -18.70
N THR A 277 -1.39 9.96 -18.70
CA THR A 277 -0.82 10.58 -19.90
C THR A 277 0.27 9.70 -20.51
N ILE A 278 0.85 8.81 -19.71
CA ILE A 278 1.75 7.73 -20.08
C ILE A 278 1.16 6.45 -19.50
N ASP A 279 1.01 5.43 -20.33
CA ASP A 279 0.55 4.10 -19.98
C ASP A 279 1.23 3.11 -20.92
N THR A 280 2.15 2.31 -20.39
CA THR A 280 2.89 1.31 -21.17
C THR A 280 2.53 -0.12 -20.78
N ASN A 281 1.68 -0.32 -19.78
CA ASN A 281 1.36 -1.63 -19.18
C ASN A 281 -0.07 -2.13 -19.51
N LEU A 282 -0.78 -1.43 -20.40
CA LEU A 282 -2.10 -1.79 -20.94
C LEU A 282 -3.20 -1.72 -19.87
N HIS A 283 -3.65 -2.86 -19.34
CA HIS A 283 -4.66 -2.89 -18.28
C HIS A 283 -4.08 -3.21 -16.89
N ALA A 284 -2.76 -3.37 -16.76
CA ALA A 284 -2.14 -3.44 -15.44
C ALA A 284 -2.25 -2.08 -14.72
N GLY A 285 -1.99 -2.04 -13.42
CA GLY A 285 -1.91 -0.77 -12.69
C GLY A 285 -3.25 -0.13 -12.33
N LEU A 286 -3.30 1.20 -12.39
CA LEU A 286 -4.34 2.06 -11.81
C LEU A 286 -5.15 2.83 -12.86
N SER A 287 -4.86 2.66 -14.15
CA SER A 287 -5.62 3.23 -15.27
C SER A 287 -6.94 2.51 -15.53
N ASN A 288 -6.99 1.19 -15.28
CA ASN A 288 -8.12 0.32 -15.60
C ASN A 288 -8.72 -0.45 -14.40
N PRO A 289 -8.92 0.16 -13.21
CA PRO A 289 -9.52 -0.52 -12.07
C PRO A 289 -10.98 -0.88 -12.37
N ARG A 290 -11.43 -2.02 -11.85
CA ARG A 290 -12.83 -2.48 -12.04
C ARG A 290 -13.82 -1.60 -11.28
N PRO A 291 -15.11 -1.56 -11.66
CA PRO A 291 -16.10 -0.70 -11.00
C PRO A 291 -16.24 -0.92 -9.48
N ALA A 292 -16.05 -2.17 -9.03
CA ALA A 292 -16.11 -2.55 -7.62
C ALA A 292 -14.77 -2.40 -6.88
N TRP A 293 -13.68 -2.09 -7.59
CA TRP A 293 -12.36 -1.94 -7.00
C TRP A 293 -12.34 -0.71 -6.08
N ARG A 294 -11.72 -0.87 -4.90
CA ARG A 294 -11.57 0.17 -3.88
C ARG A 294 -10.15 0.16 -3.35
N VAL A 295 -9.72 1.32 -2.85
CA VAL A 295 -8.44 1.49 -2.17
C VAL A 295 -8.60 2.33 -0.92
N ARG A 296 -7.91 1.93 0.14
CA ARG A 296 -7.79 2.70 1.39
C ARG A 296 -6.41 2.46 2.00
N SER A 297 -6.09 3.23 3.03
CA SER A 297 -4.88 3.01 3.83
C SER A 297 -5.22 3.17 5.31
N ASP A 298 -4.68 2.27 6.13
CA ASP A 298 -4.68 2.38 7.59
C ASP A 298 -3.42 3.10 8.11
N GLY A 299 -2.70 3.75 7.19
CA GLY A 299 -1.43 4.41 7.43
C GLY A 299 -0.25 3.46 7.61
N SER A 300 -0.45 2.14 7.64
CA SER A 300 0.62 1.12 7.71
C SER A 300 0.73 0.34 6.39
N GLU A 301 -0.41 0.05 5.79
CA GLU A 301 -0.56 -0.60 4.48
C GLU A 301 -1.46 0.24 3.57
N LEU A 302 -1.31 0.03 2.27
CA LEU A 302 -2.34 0.36 1.28
C LEU A 302 -3.09 -0.93 0.94
N ILE A 303 -4.40 -0.90 1.09
CA ILE A 303 -5.26 -2.06 0.91
C ILE A 303 -6.14 -1.77 -0.30
N THR A 304 -6.00 -2.61 -1.31
CA THR A 304 -6.89 -2.62 -2.47
C THR A 304 -7.85 -3.79 -2.30
N SER A 305 -9.13 -3.59 -2.62
CA SER A 305 -10.15 -4.62 -2.52
C SER A 305 -11.02 -4.62 -3.77
N ASP A 306 -11.49 -5.80 -4.15
CA ASP A 306 -12.36 -5.94 -5.31
C ASP A 306 -13.31 -7.13 -5.14
N ILE A 307 -14.46 -7.08 -5.82
CA ILE A 307 -15.48 -8.12 -5.77
C ILE A 307 -15.27 -9.06 -6.95
N MET A 308 -14.85 -10.28 -6.68
CA MET A 308 -14.53 -11.30 -7.68
C MET A 308 -15.61 -12.37 -7.72
N THR A 309 -15.91 -12.90 -8.89
CA THR A 309 -16.75 -14.10 -9.02
C THR A 309 -15.94 -15.31 -8.55
N VAL A 310 -16.52 -16.11 -7.65
CA VAL A 310 -15.91 -17.37 -7.22
C VAL A 310 -15.98 -18.35 -8.39
N GLN A 311 -14.81 -18.79 -8.87
CA GLN A 311 -14.72 -19.82 -9.89
C GLN A 311 -15.31 -21.12 -9.34
N ARG A 312 -16.28 -21.70 -10.04
CA ARG A 312 -16.86 -22.98 -9.64
C ARG A 312 -15.83 -24.09 -9.88
N GLU A 313 -15.69 -24.99 -8.91
CA GLU A 313 -14.89 -26.20 -9.13
C GLU A 313 -15.43 -26.96 -10.34
N ARG A 314 -14.58 -27.18 -11.34
CA ARG A 314 -14.94 -28.03 -12.47
C ARG A 314 -15.01 -29.45 -11.92
N LYS A 315 -16.19 -30.09 -11.93
CA LYS A 315 -16.28 -31.55 -11.68
C LYS A 315 -15.31 -32.21 -12.67
N GLN A 316 -14.21 -32.77 -12.17
CA GLN A 316 -13.32 -33.58 -12.97
C GLN A 316 -14.15 -34.71 -13.58
N ALA A 317 -14.01 -34.94 -14.89
CA ALA A 317 -14.57 -36.13 -15.48
C ALA A 317 -13.93 -37.34 -14.78
N SER A 318 -14.74 -38.32 -14.38
CA SER A 318 -14.24 -39.60 -13.91
C SER A 318 -13.29 -40.19 -14.96
N LEU A 319 -12.21 -40.85 -14.54
CA LEU A 319 -11.29 -41.56 -15.45
C LEU A 319 -12.04 -42.54 -16.38
N PHE A 320 -13.19 -43.05 -15.94
CA PHE A 320 -14.11 -43.86 -16.75
C PHE A 320 -14.85 -43.06 -17.85
N GLY A 321 -15.12 -41.78 -17.65
CA GLY A 321 -15.78 -40.91 -18.64
C GLY A 321 -14.87 -40.52 -19.80
N GLU A 322 -13.58 -40.27 -19.53
CA GLU A 322 -12.58 -39.97 -20.56
C GLU A 322 -12.25 -41.19 -21.44
N LEU A 323 -12.15 -42.39 -20.84
CA LEU A 323 -11.78 -43.62 -21.55
C LEU A 323 -12.87 -44.13 -22.52
N PHE A 324 -14.14 -43.81 -22.26
CA PHE A 324 -15.28 -44.28 -23.05
C PHE A 324 -15.98 -43.19 -23.85
N HIS A 325 -15.41 -41.98 -23.95
CA HIS A 325 -16.03 -40.79 -24.57
C HIS A 325 -17.48 -40.55 -24.11
N ILE A 326 -17.81 -40.92 -22.86
CA ILE A 326 -19.11 -40.62 -22.29
C ILE A 326 -19.04 -39.15 -21.87
N ALA A 327 -19.45 -38.27 -22.78
CA ALA A 327 -19.63 -36.86 -22.47
C ALA A 327 -20.72 -36.76 -21.38
N GLY A 328 -20.29 -36.65 -20.12
CA GLY A 328 -21.18 -36.20 -19.06
C GLY A 328 -21.79 -34.88 -19.51
N THR A 329 -23.10 -34.73 -19.34
CA THR A 329 -23.80 -33.47 -19.61
C THR A 329 -23.06 -32.34 -18.90
N LEU A 330 -22.58 -31.36 -19.66
CA LEU A 330 -22.14 -30.08 -19.12
C LEU A 330 -23.30 -29.50 -18.33
N GLU A 331 -23.22 -29.54 -17.00
CA GLU A 331 -24.14 -28.82 -16.11
C GLU A 331 -23.86 -27.33 -16.28
N VAL A 332 -24.47 -26.72 -17.29
CA VAL A 332 -24.51 -25.27 -17.43
C VAL A 332 -25.41 -24.76 -16.31
N SER A 333 -24.88 -23.90 -15.44
CA SER A 333 -25.64 -23.30 -14.35
C SER A 333 -26.93 -22.69 -14.87
N SER A 334 -28.05 -22.93 -14.19
CA SER A 334 -29.30 -22.27 -14.54
C SER A 334 -29.12 -20.74 -14.48
N SER A 335 -29.71 -19.99 -15.40
CA SER A 335 -29.69 -18.52 -15.40
C SER A 335 -30.32 -17.88 -14.15
N LYS A 336 -30.86 -18.69 -13.24
CA LYS A 336 -31.52 -18.29 -12.00
C LYS A 336 -30.65 -18.48 -10.76
N GLU A 337 -29.49 -19.13 -10.86
CA GLU A 337 -28.62 -19.33 -9.71
C GLU A 337 -27.75 -18.08 -9.49
N PRO A 338 -27.76 -17.46 -8.29
CA PRO A 338 -26.97 -16.28 -8.04
C PRO A 338 -25.48 -16.59 -8.20
N ILE A 339 -24.77 -15.71 -8.91
CA ILE A 339 -23.32 -15.81 -9.07
C ILE A 339 -22.69 -15.56 -7.69
N LYS A 340 -21.99 -16.56 -7.15
CA LYS A 340 -21.27 -16.42 -5.89
C LYS A 340 -20.09 -15.48 -6.09
N THR A 341 -19.98 -14.46 -5.24
CA THR A 341 -18.88 -13.50 -5.25
C THR A 341 -18.12 -13.52 -3.92
N GLU A 342 -16.87 -13.07 -3.95
CA GLU A 342 -16.03 -12.88 -2.77
C GLU A 342 -15.27 -11.55 -2.87
N VAL A 343 -14.95 -10.96 -1.72
CA VAL A 343 -14.05 -9.80 -1.65
C VAL A 343 -12.61 -10.31 -1.60
N LYS A 344 -11.81 -9.90 -2.57
CA LYS A 344 -10.37 -10.19 -2.59
C LYS A 344 -9.59 -8.92 -2.28
N GLU A 345 -8.70 -9.01 -1.30
CA GLU A 345 -7.80 -7.92 -0.94
C GLU A 345 -6.37 -8.18 -1.46
N ILE A 346 -5.69 -7.12 -1.85
CA ILE A 346 -4.24 -7.08 -2.10
C ILE A 346 -3.66 -5.95 -1.26
N ARG A 347 -2.59 -6.25 -0.54
CA ARG A 347 -1.93 -5.35 0.42
C ARG A 347 -0.56 -4.94 -0.11
N TYR A 348 -0.24 -3.67 0.09
CA TYR A 348 1.06 -3.07 -0.20
C TYR A 348 1.64 -2.53 1.09
N SER A 349 2.92 -2.81 1.29
CA SER A 349 3.70 -2.25 2.39
C SER A 349 4.20 -0.86 2.02
N LYS A 350 4.57 -0.07 3.01
CA LYS A 350 5.39 1.13 2.75
C LYS A 350 6.74 0.71 2.17
N MET A 351 7.25 1.51 1.25
CA MET A 351 8.63 1.36 0.78
C MET A 351 9.58 1.39 1.97
N GLU A 352 10.44 0.37 2.08
CA GLU A 352 11.40 0.31 3.18
C GLU A 352 12.35 1.52 3.15
N ASN A 353 12.91 1.85 4.31
CA ASN A 353 13.86 2.93 4.45
C ASN A 353 15.00 2.53 5.38
N ASP A 354 16.20 2.30 4.82
CA ASP A 354 17.42 2.17 5.60
C ASP A 354 18.25 3.47 5.47
N PRO A 355 18.25 4.36 6.49
CA PRO A 355 19.01 5.60 6.43
C PRO A 355 20.54 5.40 6.45
N LYS A 356 21.03 4.19 6.81
CA LYS A 356 22.47 3.86 6.82
C LYS A 356 22.90 3.12 5.56
N GLY A 357 21.96 2.70 4.72
CA GLY A 357 22.16 1.95 3.50
C GLY A 357 21.43 2.57 2.32
N ILE A 358 21.39 1.84 1.21
CA ILE A 358 20.74 2.33 -0.03
C ILE A 358 19.28 1.87 -0.16
N ILE A 359 18.82 0.93 0.67
CA ILE A 359 17.44 0.43 0.66
C ILE A 359 16.49 1.61 0.85
N GLY A 360 15.61 1.80 -0.14
CA GLY A 360 14.74 2.96 -0.23
C GLY A 360 14.42 3.38 -1.66
N ALA A 361 13.55 4.37 -1.77
CA ALA A 361 13.20 5.01 -3.04
C ALA A 361 13.97 6.32 -3.22
N TRP A 362 14.50 6.53 -4.42
CA TRP A 362 15.40 7.63 -4.75
C TRP A 362 15.00 8.29 -6.07
N VAL A 363 15.12 9.62 -6.12
CA VAL A 363 14.81 10.42 -7.32
C VAL A 363 15.82 11.57 -7.49
N PRO A 364 16.05 12.03 -8.73
CA PRO A 364 16.82 13.25 -8.99
C PRO A 364 16.18 14.54 -8.44
N ASP A 365 14.85 14.62 -8.45
CA ASP A 365 14.09 15.77 -7.93
C ASP A 365 12.92 15.26 -7.05
N PRO A 366 12.95 15.51 -5.73
CA PRO A 366 11.91 15.03 -4.82
C PRO A 366 10.55 15.72 -5.02
N ALA A 367 10.51 16.88 -5.68
CA ALA A 367 9.26 17.60 -5.95
C ALA A 367 8.48 17.03 -7.14
N ALA A 368 9.16 16.34 -8.06
CA ALA A 368 8.56 15.83 -9.29
C ALA A 368 7.98 14.41 -9.11
N ILE A 369 6.78 14.18 -9.67
CA ILE A 369 6.22 12.82 -9.84
C ILE A 369 6.60 12.23 -11.19
N LYS A 370 6.58 13.05 -12.27
CA LYS A 370 7.10 12.65 -13.58
C LYS A 370 8.62 12.66 -13.59
N ILE A 371 9.23 11.66 -12.97
CA ILE A 371 10.68 11.56 -12.85
C ILE A 371 11.10 10.10 -12.76
N GLN A 372 12.26 9.78 -13.33
CA GLN A 372 12.88 8.48 -13.15
C GLN A 372 13.11 8.23 -11.65
N THR A 373 12.57 7.12 -11.17
CA THR A 373 12.57 6.74 -9.76
C THR A 373 13.23 5.38 -9.58
N TYR A 374 14.15 5.28 -8.62
CA TYR A 374 14.90 4.07 -8.33
C TYR A 374 14.47 3.49 -6.99
N PHE A 375 14.21 2.19 -6.95
CA PHE A 375 13.79 1.45 -5.76
C PHE A 375 14.82 0.35 -5.48
N PHE A 376 15.43 0.39 -4.29
CA PHE A 376 16.28 -0.68 -3.78
C PHE A 376 15.53 -1.38 -2.66
N PHE A 377 15.13 -2.63 -2.90
CA PHE A 377 14.38 -3.44 -1.95
C PHE A 377 15.31 -4.22 -1.02
N SER A 378 14.80 -4.58 0.16
CA SER A 378 15.56 -5.32 1.17
C SER A 378 15.93 -6.75 0.75
N ASN A 379 15.19 -7.35 -0.19
CA ASN A 379 15.47 -8.69 -0.74
C ASN A 379 16.56 -8.69 -1.83
N GLY A 380 17.29 -7.59 -2.02
CA GLY A 380 18.34 -7.49 -3.05
C GLY A 380 17.78 -7.31 -4.47
N LYS A 381 16.50 -6.94 -4.60
CA LYS A 381 15.90 -6.57 -5.89
C LYS A 381 15.91 -5.07 -6.10
N PHE A 382 16.10 -4.69 -7.36
CA PHE A 382 16.11 -3.33 -7.84
C PHE A 382 14.96 -3.15 -8.81
N MET A 383 14.26 -2.02 -8.71
CA MET A 383 13.33 -1.57 -9.75
C MET A 383 13.65 -0.14 -10.13
N MET A 384 13.62 0.15 -11.43
CA MET A 384 13.53 1.50 -11.95
C MET A 384 12.13 1.70 -12.52
N VAL A 385 11.54 2.86 -12.27
CA VAL A 385 10.31 3.31 -12.94
C VAL A 385 10.57 4.65 -13.59
N ASP A 386 10.42 4.69 -14.91
CA ASP A 386 10.77 5.84 -15.73
C ASP A 386 9.59 6.28 -16.61
N PRO A 387 8.84 7.31 -16.21
CA PRO A 387 7.74 7.85 -17.01
C PRO A 387 8.20 8.79 -18.15
N ILE A 388 9.52 8.95 -18.34
CA ILE A 388 10.12 9.86 -19.34
C ILE A 388 10.82 9.05 -20.45
N GLY A 389 11.60 8.03 -20.09
CA GLY A 389 12.51 7.35 -21.01
C GLY A 389 13.74 8.21 -21.31
N ASP A 390 14.35 7.99 -22.47
CA ASP A 390 15.50 8.75 -22.96
C ASP A 390 15.16 9.48 -24.27
N PRO A 391 14.47 10.63 -24.19
CA PRO A 391 13.99 11.33 -25.37
C PRO A 391 15.12 11.92 -26.22
N GLU A 392 14.88 11.98 -27.53
CA GLU A 392 15.78 12.59 -28.51
C GLU A 392 16.07 14.05 -28.14
N ARG A 393 17.35 14.43 -28.25
CA ARG A 393 17.82 15.82 -28.03
C ARG A 393 19.02 16.12 -28.92
N ALA A 394 19.39 17.39 -29.04
CA ALA A 394 20.51 17.80 -29.90
C ALA A 394 21.80 17.03 -29.57
N GLY A 395 22.27 16.22 -30.53
CA GLY A 395 23.47 15.38 -30.37
C GLY A 395 23.25 14.05 -29.65
N HIS A 396 22.00 13.61 -29.45
CA HIS A 396 21.64 12.37 -28.79
C HIS A 396 20.36 11.76 -29.40
N GLU A 397 20.50 10.57 -29.99
CA GLU A 397 19.37 9.79 -30.53
C GLU A 397 18.64 9.07 -29.38
N SER A 398 17.31 9.09 -29.40
CA SER A 398 16.52 8.34 -28.41
C SER A 398 16.86 6.86 -28.48
N CYS A 399 17.13 6.24 -27.33
CA CYS A 399 17.36 4.80 -27.26
C CYS A 399 16.46 4.08 -26.24
N GLY A 400 15.52 4.79 -25.62
CA GLY A 400 14.61 4.20 -24.63
C GLY A 400 13.30 4.96 -24.45
N GLU A 401 12.20 4.22 -24.38
CA GLU A 401 10.85 4.74 -24.14
C GLU A 401 10.54 4.79 -22.63
N PRO A 402 9.41 5.38 -22.19
CA PRO A 402 8.96 5.19 -20.81
C PRO A 402 8.77 3.71 -20.46
N GLY A 403 9.18 3.31 -19.26
CA GLY A 403 9.04 1.92 -18.82
C GLY A 403 9.71 1.65 -17.47
N ILE A 404 10.10 0.40 -17.27
CA ILE A 404 10.67 -0.11 -16.03
C ILE A 404 11.85 -1.03 -16.30
N GLU A 405 12.75 -1.08 -15.33
CA GLU A 405 13.75 -2.14 -15.20
C GLU A 405 13.51 -2.87 -13.88
N PHE A 406 13.65 -4.19 -13.86
CA PHE A 406 13.62 -4.99 -12.63
C PHE A 406 14.72 -6.04 -12.65
N ALA A 407 15.61 -5.98 -11.67
CA ALA A 407 16.85 -6.76 -11.64
C ALA A 407 17.28 -7.10 -10.22
N SER A 408 18.40 -7.80 -10.07
CA SER A 408 19.05 -8.02 -8.79
C SER A 408 20.19 -7.02 -8.61
N TYR A 409 20.40 -6.55 -7.37
CA TYR A 409 21.52 -5.66 -7.05
C TYR A 409 22.40 -6.21 -5.93
N THR A 410 23.64 -5.75 -5.91
CA THR A 410 24.57 -5.91 -4.79
C THR A 410 25.18 -4.56 -4.45
N TYR A 411 25.32 -4.29 -3.16
CA TYR A 411 25.93 -3.06 -2.66
C TYR A 411 26.96 -3.35 -1.58
N ASP A 412 28.17 -2.83 -1.77
CA ASP A 412 29.24 -2.89 -0.79
C ASP A 412 29.45 -1.50 -0.16
N ALA A 413 29.08 -1.36 1.12
CA ALA A 413 29.14 -0.08 1.81
C ALA A 413 30.55 0.45 2.05
N GLY A 414 31.59 -0.41 1.99
CA GLY A 414 32.98 -0.02 2.20
C GLY A 414 33.58 0.66 0.96
N SER A 415 33.47 -0.02 -0.18
CA SER A 415 33.92 0.43 -1.49
C SER A 415 32.93 1.37 -2.19
N LYS A 416 31.69 1.45 -1.71
CA LYS A 416 30.55 2.12 -2.37
C LYS A 416 30.17 1.49 -3.71
N GLY A 417 30.68 0.29 -4.01
CA GLY A 417 30.39 -0.42 -5.24
C GLY A 417 28.92 -0.81 -5.31
N LEU A 418 28.26 -0.44 -6.41
CA LEU A 418 26.92 -0.89 -6.77
C LEU A 418 27.02 -1.69 -8.05
N ALA A 419 26.43 -2.88 -8.09
CA ALA A 419 26.30 -3.66 -9.30
C ALA A 419 24.86 -4.15 -9.46
N ILE A 420 24.30 -3.96 -10.65
CA ILE A 420 22.93 -4.37 -11.00
C ILE A 420 23.02 -5.35 -12.17
N LYS A 421 22.41 -6.53 -12.01
CA LYS A 421 22.52 -7.66 -12.95
C LYS A 421 21.26 -8.50 -12.95
N GLY A 422 21.10 -9.31 -13.99
CA GLY A 422 19.99 -10.26 -14.09
C GLY A 422 18.65 -9.56 -14.24
N PHE A 423 18.56 -8.66 -15.22
CA PHE A 423 17.33 -7.97 -15.59
C PHE A 423 16.27 -9.00 -15.98
N THR A 424 15.25 -9.11 -15.13
CA THR A 424 14.08 -9.97 -15.32
C THR A 424 13.06 -9.27 -16.21
N TYR A 425 12.92 -7.95 -16.03
CA TYR A 425 12.15 -7.09 -16.90
C TYR A 425 13.01 -5.88 -17.28
N ASP A 426 13.01 -5.57 -18.58
CA ASP A 426 13.55 -4.37 -19.18
C ASP A 426 12.68 -4.12 -20.41
N ASN A 427 11.88 -3.05 -20.37
CA ASN A 427 10.96 -2.70 -21.44
C ASN A 427 11.12 -1.27 -21.93
N ASN A 428 12.18 -0.60 -21.50
CA ASN A 428 12.51 0.79 -21.86
C ASN A 428 13.85 0.92 -22.60
N GLY A 429 14.42 -0.19 -23.10
CA GLY A 429 15.54 -0.14 -24.03
C GLY A 429 16.86 0.18 -23.32
N CYS A 430 17.54 1.25 -23.73
CA CYS A 430 18.81 1.66 -23.11
C CYS A 430 18.63 2.46 -21.81
N ALA A 431 17.41 2.93 -21.53
CA ALA A 431 17.15 3.91 -20.48
C ALA A 431 17.27 3.25 -19.10
N GLY A 432 18.26 3.67 -18.31
CA GLY A 432 18.50 3.13 -16.98
C GLY A 432 19.84 2.41 -16.87
N PHE A 433 19.88 1.30 -16.14
CA PHE A 433 21.09 0.54 -15.84
C PHE A 433 21.31 -0.68 -16.73
N SER A 434 20.34 -1.08 -17.54
CA SER A 434 20.55 -2.12 -18.55
C SER A 434 21.50 -1.63 -19.66
N GLY A 435 21.40 -0.36 -20.02
CA GLY A 435 22.26 0.32 -20.99
C GLY A 435 23.54 0.95 -20.41
N ALA A 436 23.63 1.10 -19.09
CA ALA A 436 24.75 1.77 -18.42
C ALA A 436 25.28 0.98 -17.21
N GLU A 437 26.55 0.59 -17.24
CA GLU A 437 27.20 -0.12 -16.14
C GLU A 437 27.33 0.81 -14.91
N THR A 438 26.69 0.46 -13.80
CA THR A 438 26.83 1.18 -12.53
C THR A 438 28.23 0.97 -11.95
N THR A 439 28.82 2.04 -11.41
CA THR A 439 30.16 1.99 -10.81
C THR A 439 30.12 2.23 -9.31
N SER A 440 29.37 3.22 -8.84
CA SER A 440 29.25 3.48 -7.40
C SER A 440 27.94 4.17 -6.99
N PHE A 441 27.53 3.92 -5.75
CA PHE A 441 26.46 4.64 -5.06
C PHE A 441 27.00 5.17 -3.72
N LYS A 442 27.26 6.48 -3.69
CA LYS A 442 27.89 7.17 -2.55
C LYS A 442 26.81 7.86 -1.72
N LEU A 443 26.36 7.18 -0.66
CA LEU A 443 25.45 7.75 0.32
C LEU A 443 26.13 8.85 1.15
N ASN A 444 25.50 10.02 1.26
CA ASN A 444 25.99 11.11 2.09
C ASN A 444 25.68 10.86 3.58
N ALA A 445 26.37 11.58 4.46
CA ALA A 445 26.24 11.41 5.91
C ALA A 445 24.83 11.74 6.46
N ASP A 446 24.03 12.48 5.70
CA ASP A 446 22.63 12.78 6.05
C ASP A 446 21.68 11.58 5.85
N GLY A 447 22.13 10.52 5.16
CA GLY A 447 21.32 9.35 4.81
C GLY A 447 20.23 9.61 3.76
N ASN A 448 20.06 10.86 3.31
CA ASN A 448 18.94 11.32 2.47
C ASN A 448 19.38 11.78 1.08
N THR A 449 20.67 12.00 0.88
CA THR A 449 21.23 12.33 -0.43
C THR A 449 22.32 11.34 -0.81
N ALA A 450 22.47 11.11 -2.12
CA ALA A 450 23.50 10.23 -2.64
C ALA A 450 24.00 10.71 -4.00
N THR A 451 25.23 10.31 -4.34
CA THR A 451 25.78 10.44 -5.68
C THR A 451 25.85 9.07 -6.32
N LEU A 452 25.13 8.90 -7.43
CA LEU A 452 25.16 7.72 -8.28
C LEU A 452 26.10 7.96 -9.46
N GLU A 453 27.04 7.05 -9.67
CA GLU A 453 27.97 7.08 -10.80
C GLU A 453 27.75 5.87 -11.70
N THR A 454 27.67 6.13 -13.01
CA THR A 454 27.66 5.12 -14.07
C THR A 454 28.92 5.27 -14.91
N LYS A 455 29.29 4.19 -15.61
CA LYS A 455 30.48 4.15 -16.45
C LYS A 455 30.30 5.05 -17.67
N GLY A 456 31.10 6.13 -17.74
CA GLY A 456 31.07 7.06 -18.86
C GLY A 456 29.92 8.07 -18.83
N GLY A 457 29.03 8.01 -17.82
CA GLY A 457 27.96 8.97 -17.60
C GLY A 457 28.33 10.06 -16.58
N PRO A 458 27.58 11.18 -16.55
CA PRO A 458 27.72 12.17 -15.49
C PRO A 458 27.24 11.58 -14.15
N ALA A 459 27.84 12.05 -13.06
CA ALA A 459 27.36 11.72 -11.73
C ALA A 459 25.97 12.32 -11.49
N LEU A 460 25.03 11.50 -11.02
CA LEU A 460 23.66 11.90 -10.70
C LEU A 460 23.51 12.11 -9.20
N THR A 461 22.92 13.25 -8.81
CA THR A 461 22.52 13.47 -7.42
C THR A 461 21.13 12.90 -7.21
N LEU A 462 20.96 12.09 -6.18
CA LEU A 462 19.71 11.46 -5.81
C LEU A 462 19.27 11.88 -4.41
N HIS A 463 17.96 12.02 -4.25
CA HIS A 463 17.28 12.35 -3.01
C HIS A 463 16.38 11.19 -2.62
N ARG A 464 16.49 10.77 -1.36
CA ARG A 464 15.62 9.74 -0.79
C ARG A 464 14.22 10.31 -0.59
N ILE A 465 13.21 9.54 -1.00
CA ILE A 465 11.79 9.89 -0.85
C ILE A 465 10.98 8.89 -0.04
N SER A 466 11.53 7.69 0.23
CA SER A 466 10.99 6.77 1.24
C SER A 466 11.25 7.32 2.65
N LYS A 467 10.29 7.13 3.57
CA LYS A 467 10.31 7.68 4.93
C LYS A 467 10.19 6.59 5.97
#